data_AF-A0A6S7J933-F1
#
_entry.id   AF-A0A6S7J933-F1
#
_cell.length_a   1.000
_cell.length_b   1.000
_cell.length_c   1.000
_cell.angle_alpha   90.00
_cell.angle_beta   90.00
_cell.angle_gamma   90.00
#
_symmetry.space_group_name_H-M   'P 1'
#
loop_
_entity.id
_entity.type
_entity.pdbx_description
1 polymer ?
#
loop_
_entity_poly.entity_id
_entity_poly.type
_entity_poly.pdbx_seq_one_letter_code
_entity_poly.pdbx_strand_id
1 'polypeptide(L)'
;MKKQQSEMDVKLRALNFRLKRCDEDSAMKIEVAVDRHRESITTILSTISILKGSIEEATFAQSESDESIQQWSTEIENQIALADKCTQKLADFVKTIYQRAQEVELKHTQEQTMQFEKQLLEQNTRRIATLMSTTTTKVEEYDLSLEAILRKFVLNARVTKINKRELLTLDNPNYEGF
;
A
#
# COMPACT_ATOMS: atom_id res chain seq x y z
N MET A 1 -3.41 26.32 -42.56
CA MET A 1 -4.56 25.46 -42.93
C MET A 1 -4.21 24.00 -43.18
N LYS A 2 -3.86 23.53 -44.40
CA LYS A 2 -3.68 22.08 -44.66
C LYS A 2 -2.73 21.34 -43.70
N LYS A 3 -1.63 21.98 -43.31
CA LYS A 3 -0.67 21.44 -42.33
C LYS A 3 -1.28 21.28 -40.93
N GLN A 4 -1.95 22.32 -40.41
CA GLN A 4 -2.58 22.30 -39.08
C GLN A 4 -3.75 21.30 -39.02
N GLN A 5 -4.55 21.19 -40.08
CA GLN A 5 -5.62 20.18 -40.18
C GLN A 5 -5.06 18.76 -40.16
N SER A 6 -3.98 18.50 -40.92
CA SER A 6 -3.33 17.18 -40.89
C SER A 6 -2.70 16.84 -39.54
N GLU A 7 -2.19 17.84 -38.82
CA GLU A 7 -1.64 17.67 -37.47
C GLU A 7 -2.75 17.38 -36.45
N MET A 8 -3.87 18.08 -36.55
CA MET A 8 -5.07 17.82 -35.74
C MET A 8 -5.56 16.38 -35.93
N ASP A 9 -5.66 15.89 -37.17
CA ASP A 9 -6.09 14.51 -37.45
C ASP A 9 -5.17 13.46 -36.82
N VAL A 10 -3.86 13.71 -36.80
CA VAL A 10 -2.88 12.83 -36.16
C VAL A 10 -3.09 12.82 -34.64
N LYS A 11 -3.31 13.99 -34.03
CA LYS A 11 -3.56 14.11 -32.59
C LYS A 11 -4.88 13.45 -32.18
N LEU A 12 -5.95 13.62 -32.96
CA LEU A 12 -7.24 12.96 -32.74
C LEU A 12 -7.14 11.44 -32.83
N ARG A 13 -6.38 10.90 -33.81
CA ARG A 13 -6.12 9.45 -33.89
C ARG A 13 -5.35 8.93 -32.68
N ALA A 14 -4.33 9.67 -32.25
CA ALA A 14 -3.54 9.33 -31.07
C ALA A 14 -4.40 9.38 -29.79
N LEU A 15 -5.29 10.36 -29.67
CA LEU A 15 -6.25 10.46 -28.56
C LEU A 15 -7.19 9.25 -28.54
N ASN A 16 -7.84 8.95 -29.67
CA ASN A 16 -8.77 7.83 -29.79
C ASN A 16 -8.14 6.47 -29.46
N PHE A 17 -6.88 6.27 -29.87
CA PHE A 17 -6.13 5.07 -29.50
C PHE A 17 -5.97 4.92 -27.98
N ARG A 18 -5.69 6.03 -27.29
CA ARG A 18 -5.53 6.07 -25.82
C ARG A 18 -6.87 5.90 -25.10
N LEU A 19 -7.93 6.54 -25.59
CA LEU A 19 -9.28 6.38 -25.02
C LEU A 19 -9.77 4.93 -25.05
N LYS A 20 -9.48 4.19 -26.12
CA LYS A 20 -9.81 2.75 -26.19
C LYS A 20 -9.11 1.92 -25.11
N ARG A 21 -7.90 2.32 -24.70
CA ARG A 21 -7.13 1.68 -23.63
C ARG A 21 -7.48 2.15 -22.22
N CYS A 22 -8.38 3.13 -22.09
CA CYS A 22 -8.75 3.72 -20.79
C CYS A 22 -9.29 2.66 -19.82
N ASP A 23 -10.14 1.76 -20.30
CA ASP A 23 -10.73 0.70 -19.49
C ASP A 23 -9.71 -0.43 -19.21
N GLU A 24 -8.82 -0.75 -20.16
CA GLU A 24 -7.78 -1.78 -20.01
C GLU A 24 -6.72 -1.41 -18.96
N ASP A 25 -6.21 -0.16 -18.99
CA ASP A 25 -5.18 0.27 -18.05
C ASP A 25 -5.75 0.41 -16.62
N SER A 26 -7.03 0.73 -16.46
CA SER A 26 -7.72 0.72 -15.16
C SER A 26 -7.82 -0.69 -14.54
N ALA A 27 -7.86 -1.74 -15.38
CA ALA A 27 -7.91 -3.12 -14.91
C ALA A 27 -6.56 -3.61 -14.34
N MET A 28 -5.45 -3.01 -14.77
CA MET A 28 -4.10 -3.42 -14.39
C MET A 28 -3.72 -3.05 -12.94
N LYS A 29 -4.48 -2.14 -12.30
CA LYS A 29 -4.31 -1.68 -10.89
C LYS A 29 -2.91 -1.14 -10.54
N ILE A 30 -2.07 -0.83 -11.53
CA ILE A 30 -0.74 -0.24 -11.31
C ILE A 30 -0.90 1.29 -11.31
N GLU A 31 -0.81 1.91 -10.13
CA GLU A 31 -0.98 3.36 -9.93
C GLU A 31 -0.14 4.20 -10.90
N VAL A 32 1.17 3.92 -10.97
CA VAL A 32 2.10 4.66 -11.85
C VAL A 32 1.75 4.55 -13.33
N ALA A 33 1.19 3.41 -13.76
CA ALA A 33 0.79 3.21 -15.15
C ALA A 33 -0.47 4.02 -15.49
N VAL A 34 -1.44 4.03 -14.56
CA VAL A 34 -2.69 4.81 -14.68
C VAL A 34 -2.39 6.31 -14.70
N ASP A 35 -1.49 6.79 -13.83
CA ASP A 35 -1.07 8.19 -13.78
C ASP A 35 -0.38 8.63 -15.07
N ARG A 36 0.56 7.84 -15.58
CA ARG A 36 1.23 8.12 -16.86
C ARG A 36 0.24 8.18 -18.02
N HIS A 37 -0.76 7.29 -18.04
CA HIS A 37 -1.79 7.32 -19.07
C HIS A 37 -2.62 8.59 -18.97
N ARG A 38 -3.06 8.99 -17.76
CA ARG A 38 -3.77 10.25 -17.51
C ARG A 38 -2.97 11.44 -18.04
N GLU A 39 -1.71 11.59 -17.65
CA GLU A 39 -0.83 12.68 -18.11
C GLU A 39 -0.70 12.71 -19.64
N SER A 40 -0.59 11.54 -20.26
CA SER A 40 -0.52 11.41 -21.71
C SER A 40 -1.78 11.95 -22.40
N ILE A 41 -2.97 11.60 -21.88
CA ILE A 41 -4.26 12.09 -22.40
C ILE A 41 -4.37 13.59 -22.20
N THR A 42 -4.10 14.10 -21.00
CA THR A 42 -4.13 15.54 -20.68
C THR A 42 -3.22 16.36 -21.59
N THR A 43 -2.01 15.84 -21.88
CA THR A 43 -1.06 16.52 -22.78
C THR A 43 -1.61 16.60 -24.20
N ILE A 44 -2.19 15.51 -24.73
CA ILE A 44 -2.80 15.54 -26.06
C ILE A 44 -3.99 16.50 -26.10
N LEU A 45 -4.84 16.51 -25.08
CA LEU A 45 -5.99 17.41 -25.01
C LEU A 45 -5.58 18.87 -25.08
N SER A 46 -4.58 19.27 -24.29
CA SER A 46 -4.03 20.62 -24.36
C SER A 46 -3.55 20.98 -25.78
N THR A 47 -2.83 20.07 -26.45
CA THR A 47 -2.40 20.32 -27.84
C THR A 47 -3.55 20.41 -28.83
N ILE A 48 -4.62 19.62 -28.66
CA ILE A 48 -5.82 19.67 -29.50
C ILE A 48 -6.55 21.00 -29.29
N SER A 49 -6.72 21.45 -28.04
CA SER A 49 -7.37 22.74 -27.75
C SER A 49 -6.61 23.93 -28.37
N ILE A 50 -5.27 23.90 -28.30
CA ILE A 50 -4.42 24.94 -28.93
C ILE A 50 -4.55 24.90 -30.46
N LEU A 51 -4.47 23.70 -31.06
CA LEU A 51 -4.62 23.54 -32.51
C LEU A 51 -6.02 23.94 -32.99
N LYS A 52 -7.06 23.67 -32.19
CA LYS A 52 -8.44 24.04 -32.47
C LYS A 52 -8.58 25.56 -32.61
N GLY A 53 -8.17 26.31 -31.59
CA GLY A 53 -8.23 27.79 -31.62
C GLY A 53 -7.43 28.38 -32.79
N SER A 54 -6.24 27.83 -33.06
CA SER A 54 -5.41 28.28 -34.18
C SER A 54 -6.04 27.99 -35.56
N ILE A 55 -6.80 26.90 -35.71
CA ILE A 55 -7.54 26.60 -36.93
C ILE A 55 -8.75 27.53 -37.06
N GLU A 56 -9.51 27.75 -35.98
CA GLU A 56 -10.68 28.65 -35.96
C GLU A 56 -10.29 30.08 -36.35
N GLU A 57 -9.26 30.64 -35.73
CA GLU A 57 -8.71 31.96 -36.07
C GLU A 57 -8.30 32.06 -37.55
N ALA A 58 -7.66 31.00 -38.08
CA ALA A 58 -7.22 30.96 -39.47
C ALA A 58 -8.40 30.81 -40.47
N THR A 59 -9.48 30.14 -40.08
CA THR A 59 -10.72 30.03 -40.89
C THR A 59 -11.53 31.32 -40.88
N PHE A 60 -11.63 32.01 -39.74
CA PHE A 60 -12.30 33.32 -39.66
C PHE A 60 -11.58 34.38 -40.51
N ALA A 61 -10.25 34.34 -40.58
CA ALA A 61 -9.46 35.20 -41.45
C ALA A 61 -9.73 34.97 -42.96
N GLN A 62 -10.25 33.80 -43.35
CA GLN A 62 -10.52 33.42 -44.75
C GLN A 62 -11.99 33.62 -45.17
N SER A 63 -12.85 34.15 -44.29
CA SER A 63 -14.28 34.38 -44.57
C SER A 63 -15.04 33.12 -45.02
N GLU A 64 -14.68 31.96 -44.47
CA GLU A 64 -15.45 30.72 -44.67
C GLU A 64 -16.78 30.77 -43.92
N SER A 65 -17.75 29.91 -44.29
CA SER A 65 -19.08 29.91 -43.66
C SER A 65 -19.01 29.54 -42.17
N ASP A 66 -19.55 30.39 -41.30
CA ASP A 66 -19.59 30.19 -39.85
C ASP A 66 -20.28 28.86 -39.43
N GLU A 67 -21.27 28.38 -40.20
CA GLU A 67 -21.98 27.12 -39.88
C GLU A 67 -21.09 25.88 -39.95
N SER A 68 -20.21 25.78 -40.95
CA SER A 68 -19.30 24.64 -41.11
C SER A 68 -18.22 24.62 -40.01
N ILE A 69 -17.76 25.81 -39.61
CA ILE A 69 -16.81 25.99 -38.50
C ILE A 69 -17.47 25.55 -37.20
N GLN A 70 -18.73 25.96 -36.96
CA GLN A 70 -19.47 25.62 -35.75
C GLN A 70 -19.72 24.11 -35.62
N GLN A 71 -20.09 23.44 -36.73
CA GLN A 71 -20.29 21.98 -36.73
C GLN A 71 -18.99 21.23 -36.42
N TRP A 72 -17.88 21.61 -37.05
CA TRP A 72 -16.57 21.02 -36.78
C TRP A 72 -16.12 21.28 -35.34
N SER A 73 -16.28 22.50 -34.85
CA SER A 73 -15.92 22.91 -33.49
C SER A 73 -16.67 22.08 -32.44
N THR A 74 -17.97 21.84 -32.67
CA THR A 74 -18.82 20.99 -31.81
C THR A 74 -18.35 19.54 -31.78
N GLU A 75 -17.96 18.97 -32.93
CA GLU A 75 -17.42 17.60 -32.97
C GLU A 75 -16.12 17.46 -32.17
N ILE A 76 -15.21 18.43 -32.28
CA ILE A 76 -13.98 18.44 -31.49
C ILE A 76 -14.28 18.56 -29.99
N GLU A 77 -15.24 19.40 -29.60
CA GLU A 77 -15.66 19.52 -28.19
C GLU A 77 -16.25 18.23 -27.64
N ASN A 78 -17.03 17.49 -28.43
CA ASN A 78 -17.53 16.18 -28.04
C ASN A 78 -16.39 15.19 -27.78
N GLN A 79 -15.35 15.18 -28.63
CA GLN A 79 -14.18 14.32 -28.43
C GLN A 79 -13.37 14.73 -27.19
N ILE A 80 -13.23 16.03 -26.93
CA ILE A 80 -12.60 16.56 -25.71
C ILE A 80 -13.40 16.10 -24.48
N ALA A 81 -14.73 16.22 -24.50
CA ALA A 81 -15.59 15.81 -23.39
C ALA A 81 -15.49 14.31 -23.07
N LEU A 82 -15.36 13.45 -24.10
CA LEU A 82 -15.12 12.02 -23.92
C LEU A 82 -13.76 11.76 -23.24
N ALA A 83 -12.75 12.50 -23.63
CA ALA A 83 -11.41 12.38 -23.06
C ALA A 83 -11.30 12.93 -21.64
N ASP A 84 -11.99 14.02 -21.33
CA ASP A 84 -12.11 14.54 -19.97
C ASP A 84 -12.81 13.54 -19.06
N LYS A 85 -13.87 12.88 -19.55
CA LYS A 85 -14.55 11.81 -18.80
C LYS A 85 -13.62 10.63 -18.52
N CYS A 86 -12.79 10.21 -19.47
CA CYS A 86 -11.77 9.18 -19.23
C CYS A 86 -10.71 9.66 -18.22
N THR A 87 -10.22 10.88 -18.37
CA THR A 87 -9.24 11.49 -17.45
C THR A 87 -9.78 11.53 -16.01
N GLN A 88 -11.04 11.89 -15.84
CA GLN A 88 -11.71 11.91 -14.53
C GLN A 88 -11.83 10.50 -13.93
N LYS A 89 -12.26 9.51 -14.72
CA LYS A 89 -12.33 8.11 -14.26
C LYS A 89 -10.97 7.61 -13.76
N LEU A 90 -9.89 7.89 -14.50
CA LEU A 90 -8.54 7.48 -14.11
C LEU A 90 -8.09 8.20 -12.82
N ALA A 91 -8.43 9.48 -12.66
CA ALA A 91 -8.13 10.24 -11.44
C ALA A 91 -8.87 9.67 -10.20
N ASP A 92 -10.16 9.35 -10.35
CA ASP A 92 -10.96 8.75 -9.28
C ASP A 92 -10.45 7.36 -8.88
N PHE A 93 -9.95 6.60 -9.86
CA PHE A 93 -9.35 5.29 -9.62
C PHE A 93 -8.05 5.39 -8.82
N VAL A 94 -7.15 6.32 -9.19
CA VAL A 94 -5.90 6.57 -8.44
C VAL A 94 -6.21 7.00 -7.00
N LYS A 95 -7.19 7.89 -6.81
CA LYS A 95 -7.67 8.27 -5.48
C LYS A 95 -8.15 7.07 -4.67
N THR A 96 -8.89 6.15 -5.30
CA THR A 96 -9.38 4.93 -4.65
C THR A 96 -8.25 4.00 -4.24
N ILE A 97 -7.21 3.84 -5.07
CA ILE A 97 -6.01 3.05 -4.72
C ILE A 97 -5.35 3.64 -3.48
N TYR A 98 -5.12 4.95 -3.46
CA TYR A 98 -4.47 5.64 -2.36
C TYR A 98 -5.24 5.51 -1.03
N GLN A 99 -6.56 5.69 -1.07
CA GLN A 99 -7.43 5.52 0.10
C GLN A 99 -7.36 4.10 0.67
N ARG A 100 -7.41 3.08 -0.20
CA ARG A 100 -7.30 1.68 0.24
C ARG A 100 -5.93 1.38 0.85
N ALA A 101 -4.86 1.92 0.29
CA ALA A 101 -3.52 1.76 0.87
C ALA A 101 -3.45 2.35 2.29
N GLN A 102 -3.98 3.56 2.50
CA GLN A 102 -4.06 4.16 3.84
C GLN A 102 -4.93 3.35 4.81
N GLU A 103 -6.07 2.84 4.37
CA GLU A 103 -6.94 2.02 5.21
C GLU A 103 -6.27 0.71 5.64
N VAL A 104 -5.48 0.08 4.75
CA VAL A 104 -4.72 -1.13 5.06
C VAL A 104 -3.66 -0.84 6.12
N GLU A 105 -2.88 0.23 5.96
CA GLU A 105 -1.87 0.65 6.95
C GLU A 105 -2.49 0.96 8.32
N LEU A 106 -3.61 1.69 8.33
CA LEU A 106 -4.32 2.03 9.56
C LEU A 106 -4.83 0.76 10.26
N LYS A 107 -5.46 -0.16 9.52
CA LYS A 107 -5.94 -1.43 10.06
C LYS A 107 -4.80 -2.28 10.60
N HIS A 108 -3.68 -2.34 9.89
CA HIS A 108 -2.50 -3.08 10.33
C HIS A 108 -1.96 -2.53 11.65
N THR A 109 -1.86 -1.20 11.76
CA THR A 109 -1.42 -0.53 13.01
C THR A 109 -2.38 -0.81 14.16
N GLN A 110 -3.68 -0.69 13.92
CA GLN A 110 -4.71 -1.01 14.92
C GLN A 110 -4.60 -2.47 15.38
N GLU A 111 -4.44 -3.41 14.46
CA GLU A 111 -4.29 -4.83 14.77
C GLU A 111 -3.05 -5.10 15.63
N GLN A 112 -1.91 -4.49 15.30
CA GLN A 112 -0.69 -4.59 16.12
C GLN A 112 -0.91 -4.06 17.54
N THR A 113 -1.61 -2.93 17.70
CA THR A 113 -1.91 -2.39 19.04
C THR A 113 -2.81 -3.31 19.85
N MET A 114 -3.86 -3.87 19.24
CA MET A 114 -4.75 -4.83 19.91
C MET A 114 -4.01 -6.12 20.30
N GLN A 115 -3.10 -6.61 19.44
CA GLN A 115 -2.29 -7.78 19.76
C GLN A 115 -1.36 -7.52 20.94
N PHE A 116 -0.71 -6.36 21.00
CA PHE A 116 0.14 -5.98 22.12
C PHE A 116 -0.66 -5.87 23.43
N GLU A 117 -1.83 -5.22 23.40
CA GLU A 117 -2.72 -5.11 24.55
C GLU A 117 -3.17 -6.50 25.05
N LYS A 118 -3.55 -7.40 24.13
CA LYS A 118 -3.91 -8.78 24.47
C LYS A 118 -2.75 -9.53 25.14
N GLN A 119 -1.53 -9.40 24.62
CA GLN A 119 -0.34 -10.01 25.23
C GLN A 119 -0.10 -9.48 26.65
N LEU A 120 -0.26 -8.17 26.86
CA LEU A 120 -0.10 -7.55 28.17
C LEU A 120 -1.15 -8.06 29.16
N LEU A 121 -2.41 -8.19 28.73
CA LEU A 121 -3.50 -8.74 29.55
C LEU A 121 -3.28 -10.21 29.89
N GLU A 122 -2.83 -11.03 28.94
CA GLU A 122 -2.47 -12.44 29.19
C GLU A 122 -1.31 -12.55 30.19
N GLN A 123 -0.27 -11.72 30.05
CA GLN A 123 0.86 -11.70 30.98
C GLN A 123 0.43 -11.28 32.39
N ASN A 124 -0.41 -10.24 32.52
CA ASN A 124 -0.95 -9.81 33.80
C ASN A 124 -1.82 -10.89 34.45
N THR A 125 -2.66 -11.57 33.68
CA THR A 125 -3.50 -12.68 34.16
C THR A 125 -2.64 -13.84 34.66
N ARG A 126 -1.61 -14.23 33.90
CA ARG A 126 -0.64 -15.27 34.31
C ARG A 126 0.10 -14.89 35.59
N ARG A 127 0.55 -13.64 35.71
CA ARG A 127 1.20 -13.11 36.92
C ARG A 127 0.29 -13.19 38.15
N ILE A 128 -0.98 -12.77 38.02
CA ILE A 128 -1.96 -12.87 39.10
C ILE A 128 -2.19 -14.34 39.48
N ALA A 129 -2.35 -15.23 38.51
CA ALA A 129 -2.52 -16.66 38.77
C ALA A 129 -1.32 -17.25 39.54
N THR A 130 -0.08 -16.93 39.13
CA THR A 130 1.13 -17.35 39.86
C THR A 130 1.15 -16.81 41.29
N LEU A 131 0.86 -15.51 41.52
CA LEU A 131 0.81 -14.94 42.87
C LEU A 131 -0.25 -15.61 43.75
N MET A 132 -1.40 -15.97 43.16
CA MET A 132 -2.47 -16.67 43.86
C MET A 132 -2.17 -18.16 44.09
N SER A 133 -1.33 -18.79 43.24
CA SER A 133 -1.05 -20.22 43.26
C SER A 133 0.30 -20.61 43.88
N THR A 134 1.24 -19.68 44.10
CA THR A 134 2.54 -20.00 44.71
C THR A 134 2.57 -19.69 46.21
N THR A 135 2.63 -20.76 46.99
CA THR A 135 3.24 -20.78 48.32
C THR A 135 4.58 -20.06 48.30
N THR A 136 4.78 -19.11 49.22
CA THR A 136 6.00 -18.31 49.34
C THR A 136 7.12 -19.17 49.92
N THR A 137 7.90 -19.84 49.08
CA THR A 137 9.12 -20.53 49.53
C THR A 137 10.32 -19.64 49.24
N LYS A 138 11.10 -19.31 50.27
CA LYS A 138 12.34 -18.52 50.13
C LYS A 138 13.36 -19.36 49.37
N VAL A 139 13.84 -18.81 48.26
CA VAL A 139 14.84 -19.44 47.42
C VAL A 139 16.14 -18.64 47.50
N GLU A 140 17.23 -19.29 47.89
CA GLU A 140 18.55 -18.68 47.98
C GLU A 140 19.34 -18.98 46.69
N GLU A 141 19.74 -17.94 45.97
CA GLU A 141 20.57 -18.01 44.76
C GLU A 141 22.05 -17.87 45.11
N TYR A 142 22.89 -18.70 44.50
CA TYR A 142 24.35 -18.65 44.64
C TYR A 142 24.99 -18.60 43.26
N ASP A 143 25.95 -17.70 43.09
CA ASP A 143 26.80 -17.67 41.90
C ASP A 143 27.99 -18.62 42.13
N LEU A 144 28.12 -19.63 41.28
CA LEU A 144 29.25 -20.56 41.29
C LEU A 144 30.14 -20.33 40.06
N SER A 145 31.46 -20.35 40.27
CA SER A 145 32.46 -20.38 39.21
C SER A 145 33.16 -21.73 39.24
N LEU A 146 33.03 -22.49 38.16
CA LEU A 146 33.68 -23.79 37.97
C LEU A 146 34.87 -23.61 37.02
N GLU A 147 36.07 -23.85 37.53
CA GLU A 147 37.30 -23.82 36.74
C GLU A 147 37.79 -25.25 36.46
N ALA A 148 38.06 -25.56 35.18
CA ALA A 148 38.66 -26.84 34.83
C ALA A 148 40.13 -26.90 35.29
N ILE A 149 40.57 -28.06 35.79
CA ILE A 149 41.92 -28.26 36.38
C ILE A 149 43.05 -27.89 35.38
N LEU A 150 42.79 -28.00 34.08
CA LEU A 150 43.74 -27.63 33.00
C LEU A 150 43.58 -26.19 32.49
N ARG A 151 42.88 -25.32 33.25
CA ARG A 151 42.78 -23.85 33.09
C ARG A 151 42.43 -23.33 31.67
N LYS A 152 41.64 -24.08 30.89
CA LYS A 152 41.17 -23.61 29.56
C LYS A 152 39.69 -23.27 29.50
N PHE A 153 38.96 -23.39 30.61
CA PHE A 153 37.53 -23.11 30.63
C PHE A 153 37.08 -22.69 32.03
N VAL A 154 36.33 -21.60 32.10
CA VAL A 154 35.63 -21.12 33.30
C VAL A 154 34.15 -21.03 32.95
N LEU A 155 33.32 -21.77 33.69
CA LEU A 155 31.88 -21.70 33.56
C LEU A 155 31.28 -21.02 34.78
N ASN A 156 30.74 -19.83 34.57
CA ASN A 156 29.95 -19.14 35.57
C ASN A 156 28.51 -19.63 35.48
N ALA A 157 28.01 -20.24 36.55
CA ALA A 157 26.65 -20.74 36.63
C ALA A 157 25.97 -20.19 37.87
N ARG A 158 24.79 -19.60 37.67
CA ARG A 158 23.90 -19.22 38.77
C ARG A 158 23.06 -20.43 39.12
N VAL A 159 23.19 -20.92 40.34
CA VAL A 159 22.43 -22.07 40.82
C VAL A 159 21.56 -21.71 42.00
N THR A 160 20.40 -22.33 42.00
CA THR A 160 19.35 -22.09 42.96
C THR A 160 19.32 -23.25 43.94
N LYS A 161 19.53 -23.00 45.24
CA LYS A 161 19.52 -24.07 46.23
C LYS A 161 18.07 -24.39 46.61
N ILE A 162 17.56 -25.48 46.08
CA ILE A 162 16.22 -25.99 46.41
C ILE A 162 16.36 -27.10 47.45
N ASN A 163 15.66 -26.96 48.57
CA ASN A 163 15.69 -27.96 49.64
C ASN A 163 14.91 -29.21 49.21
N LYS A 164 15.51 -30.40 49.31
CA LYS A 164 14.95 -31.64 48.73
C LYS A 164 13.61 -32.05 49.32
N ARG A 165 13.26 -31.55 50.51
CA ARG A 165 11.96 -31.77 51.17
C ARG A 165 10.83 -30.88 50.63
N GLU A 166 11.17 -29.82 49.88
CA GLU A 166 10.22 -28.88 49.27
C GLU A 166 10.04 -29.13 47.77
N LEU A 167 10.84 -30.05 47.20
CA LEU A 167 10.64 -30.55 45.86
C LEU A 167 9.44 -31.50 45.85
N LEU A 168 8.35 -31.08 45.21
CA LEU A 168 7.27 -31.98 44.83
C LEU A 168 7.86 -33.04 43.89
N THR A 169 8.01 -34.27 44.38
CA THR A 169 8.35 -35.42 43.54
C THR A 169 7.10 -35.76 42.73
N LEU A 170 7.10 -35.36 41.46
CA LEU A 170 6.20 -35.95 40.47
C LEU A 170 6.81 -37.28 40.05
N ASP A 171 6.20 -38.38 40.45
CA ASP A 171 6.54 -39.69 39.89
C ASP A 171 6.28 -39.63 38.39
N ASN A 172 7.36 -39.70 37.61
CA ASN A 172 7.27 -39.72 36.16
C ASN A 172 6.92 -41.14 35.72
N PRO A 173 5.70 -41.41 35.23
CA PRO A 173 5.27 -42.76 34.86
C PRO A 173 6.08 -43.36 33.69
N ASN A 174 6.90 -42.56 32.99
CA ASN A 174 7.80 -43.04 31.94
C ASN A 174 9.19 -43.47 32.45
N TYR A 175 9.49 -43.32 33.74
CA TYR A 175 10.68 -43.90 34.35
C TYR A 175 10.26 -45.09 35.22
N GLU A 176 9.92 -46.21 34.57
CA GLU A 176 9.91 -47.50 35.26
C GLU A 176 11.35 -47.92 35.59
N GLY A 177 11.51 -48.52 36.77
CA GLY A 177 12.78 -48.67 37.48
C GLY A 177 13.90 -49.39 36.74
N PHE A 178 15.12 -49.02 37.13
CA PHE A 178 16.34 -49.81 36.94
C PHE A 178 16.73 -50.45 38.28
#